data_AF-A0A9E4BSD4-F1
#
_entry.id   AF-A0A9E4BSD4-F1
#
_cell.length_a   1.000
_cell.length_b   1.000
_cell.length_c   1.000
_cell.angle_alpha   90.00
_cell.angle_beta   90.00
_cell.angle_gamma   90.00
#
_symmetry.space_group_name_H-M   'P 1'
#
loop_
_entity.id
_entity.type
_entity.pdbx_description
1 polymer ?
#
loop_
_entity_poly.entity_id
_entity_poly.type
_entity_poly.pdbx_seq_one_letter_code
_entity_poly.pdbx_strand_id
1 'polypeptide(L)'
;MTPCSRSWMAGWRPSFPRRSWTVASGISAAFSLKFGEAELTAVTICASYYGTGQFVGENFRRVDGGIRITHPGRGWHYDSPGYFHPLGEPVAQEQWEEARWKRRFTPVPPLAMDLTASEVEGGFDLRVQAEGLDRVPLQIACDFAPGGELDLNSGAIQGIAGQTVFLKSGYAIYHVGDDAICIGPGAYAHRTWNMRWSEQAPDGFRVLISLVSPVDRTMEVRCGAWSAATEGILKSEE
;
A
#
# COMPACT_ATOMS: atom_id res chain seq x y z
N MET A 1 -17.83 -28.80 -11.36
CA MET A 1 -17.37 -27.78 -12.32
C MET A 1 -18.09 -26.49 -12.01
N THR A 2 -17.44 -25.61 -11.26
CA THR A 2 -17.97 -24.30 -10.86
C THR A 2 -17.19 -23.26 -11.67
N PRO A 3 -17.81 -22.19 -12.21
CA PRO A 3 -17.12 -21.33 -13.15
C PRO A 3 -16.03 -20.56 -12.43
N CYS A 4 -14.82 -20.64 -12.98
CA CYS A 4 -13.68 -19.79 -12.64
C CYS A 4 -14.12 -18.32 -12.77
N SER A 5 -14.20 -17.60 -11.64
CA SER A 5 -14.50 -16.17 -11.64
C SER A 5 -13.34 -15.44 -12.29
N ARG A 6 -13.53 -14.94 -13.51
CA ARG A 6 -12.62 -13.97 -14.12
C ARG A 6 -12.60 -12.73 -13.22
N SER A 7 -11.51 -12.54 -12.50
CA SER A 7 -11.18 -11.25 -11.89
C SER A 7 -10.94 -10.27 -13.02
N TRP A 8 -11.79 -9.26 -13.13
CA TRP A 8 -11.62 -8.18 -14.10
C TRP A 8 -10.70 -7.14 -13.46
N MET A 9 -9.52 -6.92 -14.06
CA MET A 9 -8.71 -5.74 -13.72
C MET A 9 -9.49 -4.50 -14.15
N ALA A 10 -9.81 -3.64 -13.20
CA ALA A 10 -10.39 -2.32 -13.44
C ALA A 10 -9.33 -1.27 -13.10
N GLY A 11 -9.15 -0.29 -13.99
CA GLY A 11 -8.16 0.76 -13.84
C GLY A 11 -8.73 2.13 -14.24
N TRP A 12 -8.32 3.16 -13.52
CA TRP A 12 -8.57 4.55 -13.90
C TRP A 12 -7.24 5.25 -14.14
N ARG A 13 -7.04 5.75 -15.38
CA ARG A 13 -5.78 6.37 -15.83
C ARG A 13 -5.98 7.61 -16.69
N PRO A 14 -6.21 8.79 -16.10
CA PRO A 14 -6.13 10.07 -16.78
C PRO A 14 -4.67 10.47 -17.04
N SER A 15 -4.44 11.24 -18.10
CA SER A 15 -3.11 11.72 -18.49
C SER A 15 -3.20 13.18 -18.92
N PHE A 16 -2.35 14.00 -18.34
CA PHE A 16 -2.04 15.37 -18.75
C PHE A 16 -0.59 15.42 -19.26
N PRO A 17 -0.13 16.49 -19.94
CA PRO A 17 1.15 16.50 -20.65
C PRO A 17 2.37 16.09 -19.81
N ARG A 18 2.35 16.35 -18.51
CA ARG A 18 3.42 15.99 -17.56
C ARG A 18 2.98 15.10 -16.40
N ARG A 19 1.69 14.71 -16.31
CA ARG A 19 1.14 14.00 -15.14
C ARG A 19 0.28 12.82 -15.56
N SER A 20 0.55 11.65 -15.02
CA SER A 20 -0.33 10.48 -15.16
C SER A 20 -0.42 9.73 -13.84
N TRP A 21 -1.57 9.12 -13.56
CA TRP A 21 -1.75 8.30 -12.37
C TRP A 21 -2.57 7.07 -12.69
N THR A 22 -2.46 6.05 -11.85
CA THR A 22 -3.27 4.84 -11.96
C THR A 22 -3.87 4.50 -10.61
N VAL A 23 -5.15 4.16 -10.60
CA VAL A 23 -5.81 3.47 -9.48
C VAL A 23 -6.28 2.12 -10.00
N ALA A 24 -5.90 1.02 -9.35
CA ALA A 24 -6.16 -0.33 -9.87
C ALA A 24 -6.62 -1.32 -8.79
N SER A 25 -7.49 -2.26 -9.17
CA SER A 25 -7.87 -3.43 -8.38
C SER A 25 -7.36 -4.73 -9.02
N GLY A 26 -7.37 -5.83 -8.25
CA GLY A 26 -6.85 -7.13 -8.67
C GLY A 26 -5.32 -7.27 -8.57
N ILE A 27 -4.64 -6.19 -8.19
CA ILE A 27 -3.20 -6.14 -7.91
C ILE A 27 -2.96 -5.44 -6.57
N SER A 28 -1.76 -5.61 -6.03
CA SER A 28 -1.27 -5.03 -4.78
C SER A 28 -0.83 -3.57 -4.92
N ALA A 29 -0.26 -3.19 -6.07
CA ALA A 29 0.08 -1.83 -6.46
C ALA A 29 -1.20 -1.04 -6.77
N ALA A 30 -1.87 -0.59 -5.71
CA ALA A 30 -3.22 -0.03 -5.80
C ALA A 30 -3.24 1.40 -6.38
N PHE A 31 -2.13 2.14 -6.25
CA PHE A 31 -1.98 3.50 -6.76
C PHE A 31 -0.57 3.72 -7.33
N SER A 32 -0.46 4.51 -8.40
CA SER A 32 0.82 5.03 -8.92
C SER A 32 0.65 6.45 -9.47
N LEU A 33 1.72 7.23 -9.46
CA LEU A 33 1.75 8.61 -9.96
C LEU A 33 3.09 8.90 -10.62
N LYS A 34 3.04 9.47 -11.82
CA LYS A 34 4.19 10.01 -12.53
C LYS A 34 3.99 11.50 -12.78
N PHE A 35 5.01 12.30 -12.45
CA PHE A 35 5.11 13.70 -12.79
C PHE A 35 6.48 13.97 -13.43
N GLY A 36 6.50 14.23 -14.74
CA GLY A 36 7.74 14.32 -15.50
C GLY A 36 8.63 13.09 -15.31
N GLU A 37 9.87 13.29 -14.84
CA GLU A 37 10.83 12.23 -14.54
C GLU A 37 10.65 11.60 -13.14
N ALA A 38 9.95 12.25 -12.22
CA ALA A 38 9.64 11.69 -10.90
C ALA A 38 8.48 10.68 -11.00
N GLU A 39 8.70 9.47 -10.48
CA GLU A 39 7.73 8.38 -10.58
C GLU A 39 7.58 7.63 -9.25
N LEU A 40 6.38 7.74 -8.65
CA LEU A 40 5.88 6.87 -7.60
C LEU A 40 5.23 5.65 -8.29
N THR A 41 6.01 4.58 -8.43
CA THR A 41 5.65 3.39 -9.21
C THR A 41 4.56 2.57 -8.55
N ALA A 42 4.51 2.54 -7.22
CA ALA A 42 3.47 1.87 -6.47
C ALA A 42 3.27 2.45 -5.07
N VAL A 43 2.01 2.46 -4.63
CA VAL A 43 1.62 2.49 -3.22
C VAL A 43 1.02 1.14 -2.89
N THR A 44 1.66 0.42 -1.97
CA THR A 44 1.19 -0.89 -1.47
C THR A 44 0.89 -0.82 0.01
N ILE A 45 -0.06 -1.63 0.47
CA ILE A 45 -0.47 -1.71 1.87
C ILE A 45 -0.31 -3.16 2.31
N CYS A 46 0.36 -3.39 3.44
CA CYS A 46 0.50 -4.72 4.00
C CYS A 46 0.35 -4.72 5.52
N ALA A 47 -0.23 -5.78 6.05
CA ALA A 47 -0.43 -6.04 7.47
C ALA A 47 0.17 -7.40 7.84
N SER A 48 0.67 -7.54 9.06
CA SER A 48 1.17 -8.83 9.55
C SER A 48 0.01 -9.65 10.13
N TYR A 49 -0.85 -10.18 9.25
CA TYR A 49 -2.11 -10.79 9.65
C TYR A 49 -2.42 -12.07 8.88
N TYR A 50 -2.27 -13.24 9.52
CA TYR A 50 -2.70 -14.58 9.07
C TYR A 50 -2.51 -14.97 7.58
N GLY A 51 -1.57 -14.33 6.86
CA GLY A 51 -1.40 -14.53 5.42
C GLY A 51 -2.45 -13.80 4.55
N THR A 52 -3.34 -13.01 5.14
CA THR A 52 -4.38 -12.22 4.47
C THR A 52 -4.12 -10.72 4.53
N GLY A 53 -2.97 -10.31 5.07
CA GLY A 53 -2.68 -8.90 5.33
C GLY A 53 -2.12 -8.14 4.13
N GLN A 54 -1.79 -8.78 3.01
CA GLN A 54 -1.40 -8.06 1.79
C GLN A 54 -2.66 -7.49 1.14
N PHE A 55 -2.72 -6.16 1.00
CA PHE A 55 -3.84 -5.53 0.31
C PHE A 55 -3.82 -5.93 -1.17
N VAL A 56 -4.89 -6.59 -1.60
CA VAL A 56 -5.21 -6.81 -3.00
C VAL A 56 -6.66 -6.39 -3.18
N GLY A 57 -6.89 -5.37 -3.99
CA GLY A 57 -8.21 -4.77 -4.15
C GLY A 57 -9.18 -5.70 -4.84
N GLU A 58 -10.34 -5.96 -4.25
CA GLU A 58 -11.38 -6.81 -4.85
C GLU A 58 -12.52 -6.00 -5.47
N ASN A 59 -13.08 -5.05 -4.72
CA ASN A 59 -14.15 -4.19 -5.22
C ASN A 59 -13.62 -2.81 -5.56
N PHE A 60 -13.84 -2.38 -6.80
CA PHE A 60 -13.48 -1.07 -7.30
C PHE A 60 -14.76 -0.27 -7.57
N ARG A 61 -14.97 0.83 -6.85
CA ARG A 61 -16.19 1.63 -6.97
C ARG A 61 -15.88 3.12 -6.99
N ARG A 62 -16.60 3.86 -7.83
CA ARG A 62 -16.61 5.32 -7.79
C ARG A 62 -17.41 5.77 -6.56
N VAL A 63 -16.87 6.75 -5.86
CA VAL A 63 -17.49 7.41 -4.70
C VAL A 63 -17.46 8.93 -4.95
N ASP A 64 -18.19 9.70 -4.15
CA ASP A 64 -18.13 11.16 -4.25
C ASP A 64 -16.69 11.63 -4.08
N GLY A 65 -16.15 12.28 -5.11
CA GLY A 65 -14.79 12.81 -5.12
C GLY A 65 -13.65 11.82 -5.42
N GLY A 66 -13.92 10.54 -5.69
CA GLY A 66 -12.82 9.59 -5.89
C GLY A 66 -13.19 8.15 -6.23
N ILE A 67 -12.24 7.25 -5.98
CA ILE A 67 -12.37 5.81 -6.17
C ILE A 67 -12.05 5.10 -4.86
N ARG A 68 -12.93 4.19 -4.44
CA ARG A 68 -12.70 3.31 -3.29
C ARG A 68 -12.42 1.89 -3.77
N ILE A 69 -11.35 1.32 -3.24
CA ILE A 69 -10.93 -0.06 -3.41
C ILE A 69 -11.01 -0.76 -2.05
N THR A 70 -11.68 -1.91 -1.98
CA THR A 70 -11.86 -2.65 -0.73
C THR A 70 -11.14 -3.99 -0.76
N HIS A 71 -10.50 -4.36 0.35
CA HIS A 71 -9.94 -5.67 0.62
C HIS A 71 -10.63 -6.28 1.87
N PRO A 72 -11.34 -7.41 1.74
CA PRO A 72 -12.19 -7.93 2.81
C PRO A 72 -11.44 -8.61 3.96
N GLY A 73 -10.11 -8.76 3.89
CA GLY A 73 -9.31 -9.34 4.97
C GLY A 73 -9.48 -10.86 5.15
N ARG A 74 -9.96 -11.55 4.11
CA ARG A 74 -10.26 -12.98 4.09
C ARG A 74 -9.97 -13.53 2.70
N GLY A 75 -9.44 -14.75 2.59
CA GLY A 75 -9.44 -15.51 1.35
C GLY A 75 -10.55 -16.57 1.32
N TRP A 76 -10.41 -17.59 0.47
CA TRP A 76 -11.44 -18.63 0.26
C TRP A 76 -11.42 -19.65 1.41
N HIS A 77 -12.56 -19.83 2.11
CA HIS A 77 -12.88 -20.72 3.26
C HIS A 77 -11.80 -20.99 4.35
N TYR A 78 -10.56 -21.33 4.01
CA TYR A 78 -9.43 -21.66 4.88
C TYR A 78 -8.27 -20.66 4.80
N ASP A 79 -8.32 -19.71 3.87
CA ASP A 79 -7.52 -18.48 3.89
C ASP A 79 -8.20 -17.38 4.74
N SER A 80 -9.14 -17.76 5.59
CA SER A 80 -9.72 -16.86 6.59
C SER A 80 -8.87 -16.87 7.86
N PRO A 81 -8.67 -15.73 8.53
CA PRO A 81 -7.86 -15.65 9.73
C PRO A 81 -8.44 -16.54 10.83
N GLY A 82 -7.59 -17.35 11.46
CA GLY A 82 -8.01 -18.28 12.50
C GLY A 82 -7.00 -19.37 12.84
N TYR A 83 -7.42 -20.29 13.69
CA TYR A 83 -6.61 -21.39 14.20
C TYR A 83 -7.24 -22.75 13.92
N PHE A 84 -6.46 -23.65 13.35
CA PHE A 84 -6.81 -25.06 13.24
C PHE A 84 -6.37 -25.80 14.49
N HIS A 85 -7.31 -26.48 15.15
CA HIS A 85 -7.02 -27.28 16.33
C HIS A 85 -6.35 -28.62 15.96
N PRO A 86 -5.56 -29.21 16.86
CA PRO A 86 -5.07 -30.58 16.69
C PRO A 86 -6.23 -31.57 16.53
N LEU A 87 -6.02 -32.63 15.74
CA LEU A 87 -7.02 -33.69 15.56
C LEU A 87 -7.10 -34.65 16.76
N GLY A 88 -6.06 -34.70 17.59
CA GLY A 88 -5.95 -35.67 18.67
C GLY A 88 -5.49 -37.06 18.25
N GLU A 89 -5.17 -37.25 16.96
CA GLU A 89 -4.60 -38.48 16.41
C GLU A 89 -3.37 -38.19 15.52
N PRO A 90 -2.42 -39.12 15.40
CA PRO A 90 -1.31 -39.00 14.46
C PRO A 90 -1.83 -38.97 13.01
N VAL A 91 -1.21 -38.13 12.17
CA VAL A 91 -1.53 -38.01 10.75
C VAL A 91 -0.24 -38.20 9.95
N ALA A 92 -0.25 -39.13 9.00
CA ALA A 92 0.87 -39.32 8.07
C ALA A 92 1.04 -38.08 7.18
N GLN A 93 2.27 -37.79 6.74
CA GLN A 93 2.58 -36.56 5.99
C GLN A 93 1.75 -36.43 4.71
N GLU A 94 1.53 -37.55 4.03
CA GLU A 94 0.77 -37.67 2.78
C GLU A 94 -0.72 -37.29 2.97
N GLN A 95 -1.20 -37.35 4.21
CA GLN A 95 -2.60 -37.10 4.56
C GLN A 95 -2.82 -35.70 5.15
N TRP A 96 -1.79 -34.84 5.22
CA TRP A 96 -1.89 -33.54 5.88
C TRP A 96 -2.95 -32.61 5.26
N GLU A 97 -3.08 -32.61 3.94
CA GLU A 97 -4.10 -31.80 3.26
C GLU A 97 -5.51 -32.30 3.57
N GLU A 98 -5.76 -33.60 3.45
CA GLU A 98 -7.06 -34.21 3.75
C GLU A 98 -7.43 -34.07 5.24
N ALA A 99 -6.47 -34.30 6.13
CA ALA A 99 -6.65 -34.19 7.57
C ALA A 99 -6.95 -32.76 8.02
N ARG A 100 -6.48 -31.74 7.27
CA ARG A 100 -6.77 -30.34 7.55
C ARG A 100 -8.28 -30.07 7.57
N TRP A 101 -9.05 -30.70 6.68
CA TRP A 101 -10.52 -30.54 6.58
C TRP A 101 -11.27 -31.09 7.79
N LYS A 102 -10.66 -32.01 8.53
CA LYS A 102 -11.25 -32.61 9.74
C LYS A 102 -10.98 -31.77 10.99
N ARG A 103 -10.07 -30.79 10.92
CA ARG A 103 -9.69 -29.98 12.07
C ARG A 103 -10.82 -29.02 12.42
N ARG A 104 -11.18 -28.98 13.71
CA ARG A 104 -11.98 -27.88 14.24
C ARG A 104 -11.23 -26.56 13.95
N PHE A 105 -11.95 -25.57 13.43
CA PHE A 105 -11.42 -24.25 13.13
C PHE A 105 -12.02 -23.22 14.08
N THR A 106 -11.17 -22.37 14.67
CA THR A 106 -11.61 -21.19 15.43
C THR A 106 -11.31 -19.95 14.61
N PRO A 107 -12.33 -19.25 14.08
CA PRO A 107 -12.14 -18.03 13.32
C PRO A 107 -11.69 -16.88 14.23
N VAL A 108 -10.90 -15.98 13.67
CA VAL A 108 -10.55 -14.67 14.24
C VAL A 108 -11.13 -13.60 13.29
N PRO A 109 -11.52 -12.40 13.74
CA PRO A 109 -12.08 -11.38 12.86
C PRO A 109 -11.19 -11.09 11.63
N PRO A 110 -11.75 -10.85 10.44
CA PRO A 110 -10.96 -10.39 9.30
C PRO A 110 -10.35 -9.01 9.58
N LEU A 111 -9.20 -8.72 8.96
CA LEU A 111 -8.65 -7.37 8.90
C LEU A 111 -9.06 -6.74 7.56
N ALA A 112 -10.26 -6.16 7.54
CA ALA A 112 -10.75 -5.46 6.36
C ALA A 112 -9.97 -4.16 6.16
N MET A 113 -9.60 -3.86 4.92
CA MET A 113 -8.84 -2.68 4.56
C MET A 113 -9.46 -1.98 3.36
N ASP A 114 -9.51 -0.66 3.38
CA ASP A 114 -9.98 0.15 2.27
C ASP A 114 -8.94 1.21 1.89
N LEU A 115 -8.82 1.45 0.59
CA LEU A 115 -8.10 2.57 0.02
C LEU A 115 -9.08 3.45 -0.75
N THR A 116 -9.22 4.70 -0.36
CA THR A 116 -9.96 5.71 -1.12
C THR A 116 -9.00 6.73 -1.69
N ALA A 117 -8.90 6.80 -3.01
CA ALA A 117 -8.11 7.79 -3.72
C ALA A 117 -9.02 8.92 -4.21
N SER A 118 -8.83 10.13 -3.69
CA SER A 118 -9.59 11.33 -4.06
C SER A 118 -8.68 12.30 -4.79
N GLU A 119 -9.08 12.74 -5.98
CA GLU A 119 -8.31 13.75 -6.73
C GLU A 119 -8.49 15.11 -6.07
N VAL A 120 -7.39 15.81 -5.84
CA VAL A 120 -7.35 17.15 -5.28
C VAL A 120 -6.41 18.03 -6.10
N GLU A 121 -6.41 19.33 -5.83
CA GLU A 121 -5.45 20.24 -6.46
C GLU A 121 -4.01 19.76 -6.20
N GLY A 122 -3.21 19.68 -7.25
CA GLY A 122 -1.82 19.24 -7.17
C GLY A 122 -1.61 17.75 -6.88
N GLY A 123 -2.64 16.90 -6.74
CA GLY A 123 -2.44 15.47 -6.56
C GLY A 123 -3.63 14.67 -6.02
N PHE A 124 -3.38 13.84 -5.00
CA PHE A 124 -4.33 12.87 -4.46
C PHE A 124 -4.31 12.81 -2.94
N ASP A 125 -5.47 12.63 -2.34
CA ASP A 125 -5.62 12.18 -0.96
C ASP A 125 -5.94 10.69 -0.95
N LEU A 126 -5.05 9.91 -0.36
CA LEU A 126 -5.15 8.47 -0.21
C LEU A 126 -5.57 8.13 1.22
N ARG A 127 -6.88 7.94 1.44
CA ARG A 127 -7.41 7.52 2.73
C ARG A 127 -7.32 6.01 2.87
N VAL A 128 -6.53 5.55 3.83
CA VAL A 128 -6.38 4.15 4.22
C VAL A 128 -7.19 3.90 5.48
N GLN A 129 -8.06 2.90 5.42
CA GLN A 129 -8.80 2.40 6.57
C GLN A 129 -8.46 0.94 6.81
N ALA A 130 -8.31 0.53 8.07
CA ALA A 130 -8.12 -0.86 8.44
C ALA A 130 -8.86 -1.16 9.74
N GLU A 131 -9.80 -2.10 9.69
CA GLU A 131 -10.67 -2.50 10.79
C GLU A 131 -10.63 -4.01 10.98
N GLY A 132 -10.77 -4.47 12.23
CA GLY A 132 -10.65 -5.88 12.58
C GLY A 132 -10.04 -6.04 13.97
N LEU A 133 -9.00 -6.87 14.08
CA LEU A 133 -8.27 -7.02 15.33
C LEU A 133 -7.49 -5.74 15.66
N ASP A 134 -7.53 -5.34 16.92
CA ASP A 134 -6.76 -4.21 17.45
C ASP A 134 -5.26 -4.54 17.48
N ARG A 135 -4.43 -3.51 17.34
CA ARG A 135 -2.98 -3.55 17.47
C ARG A 135 -2.23 -4.43 16.46
N VAL A 136 -2.77 -4.60 15.25
CA VAL A 136 -2.09 -5.31 14.16
C VAL A 136 -1.12 -4.37 13.44
N PRO A 137 0.18 -4.70 13.34
CA PRO A 137 1.14 -3.91 12.56
C PRO A 137 0.72 -3.82 11.09
N LEU A 138 0.74 -2.60 10.55
CA LEU A 138 0.38 -2.28 9.17
C LEU A 138 1.38 -1.30 8.58
N GLN A 139 1.66 -1.38 7.30
CA GLN A 139 2.60 -0.51 6.61
C GLN A 139 2.05 -0.06 5.27
N ILE A 140 2.21 1.23 4.99
CA ILE A 140 2.08 1.80 3.65
C ILE A 140 3.50 1.91 3.09
N ALA A 141 3.74 1.31 1.93
CA ALA A 141 5.00 1.42 1.21
C ALA A 141 4.79 2.25 -0.07
N CYS A 142 5.59 3.30 -0.22
CA CYS A 142 5.63 4.16 -1.39
C CYS A 142 6.94 3.86 -2.13
N ASP A 143 6.82 3.24 -3.31
CA ASP A 143 7.95 2.81 -4.11
C ASP A 143 8.19 3.81 -5.24
N PHE A 144 9.38 4.37 -5.30
CA PHE A 144 9.80 5.30 -6.34
C PHE A 144 10.72 4.62 -7.35
N ALA A 145 10.64 5.05 -8.60
CA ALA A 145 11.71 4.77 -9.57
C ALA A 145 13.01 5.42 -9.07
N PRO A 146 14.14 4.70 -9.02
CA PRO A 146 15.39 5.21 -8.47
C PRO A 146 16.03 6.27 -9.38
N GLY A 147 16.99 7.03 -8.85
CA GLY A 147 17.78 8.02 -9.59
C GLY A 147 17.56 9.49 -9.18
N GLY A 148 16.59 9.76 -8.31
CA GLY A 148 16.37 11.06 -7.67
C GLY A 148 16.92 11.18 -6.25
N GLU A 149 16.52 12.23 -5.56
CA GLU A 149 16.81 12.50 -4.14
C GLU A 149 15.51 12.58 -3.33
N LEU A 150 15.56 12.10 -2.09
CA LEU A 150 14.46 12.21 -1.13
C LEU A 150 14.83 13.24 -0.07
N ASP A 151 14.17 14.38 -0.08
CA ASP A 151 14.25 15.42 0.94
C ASP A 151 13.28 15.15 2.09
N LEU A 152 13.80 15.27 3.30
CA LEU A 152 13.07 15.18 4.56
C LEU A 152 13.40 16.44 5.37
N ASN A 153 12.53 16.79 6.32
CA ASN A 153 12.77 17.91 7.23
C ASN A 153 14.13 17.85 7.99
N SER A 154 14.70 16.66 8.16
CA SER A 154 15.93 16.44 8.92
C SER A 154 17.12 16.00 8.06
N GLY A 155 17.02 16.09 6.73
CA GLY A 155 18.10 15.76 5.81
C GLY A 155 17.62 15.14 4.51
N ALA A 156 18.55 14.87 3.60
CA ALA A 156 18.29 14.29 2.29
C ALA A 156 19.04 12.97 2.11
N ILE A 157 18.52 12.11 1.23
CA ILE A 157 19.14 10.83 0.86
C ILE A 157 18.98 10.56 -0.63
N GLN A 158 19.95 9.84 -1.21
CA GLN A 158 19.87 9.43 -2.61
C GLN A 158 18.89 8.27 -2.78
N GLY A 159 18.03 8.36 -3.81
CA GLY A 159 17.05 7.35 -4.17
C GLY A 159 17.68 6.18 -4.92
N ILE A 160 18.44 5.33 -4.22
CA ILE A 160 19.14 4.18 -4.80
C ILE A 160 18.23 2.94 -4.78
N ALA A 161 18.26 2.16 -5.87
CA ALA A 161 17.51 0.91 -5.98
C ALA A 161 17.80 -0.05 -4.81
N GLY A 162 16.76 -0.68 -4.28
CA GLY A 162 16.81 -1.62 -3.17
C GLY A 162 16.97 -0.97 -1.79
N GLN A 163 17.14 0.36 -1.71
CA GLN A 163 17.15 1.05 -0.43
C GLN A 163 15.73 1.26 0.10
N THR A 164 15.62 1.27 1.42
CA THR A 164 14.38 1.49 2.14
C THR A 164 14.61 2.50 3.25
N VAL A 165 13.70 3.45 3.39
CA VAL A 165 13.71 4.47 4.44
C VAL A 165 12.35 4.57 5.10
N PHE A 166 12.32 4.94 6.39
CA PHE A 166 11.07 5.22 7.12
C PHE A 166 10.79 6.72 7.15
N LEU A 167 9.62 7.12 6.65
CA LEU A 167 9.09 8.46 6.84
C LEU A 167 8.38 8.54 8.20
N LYS A 168 9.16 8.85 9.24
CA LYS A 168 8.69 8.75 10.63
C LYS A 168 7.69 9.82 11.04
N SER A 169 7.73 10.98 10.38
CA SER A 169 6.91 12.16 10.66
C SER A 169 7.04 13.16 9.50
N GLY A 170 6.11 14.12 9.41
CA GLY A 170 6.20 15.19 8.41
C GLY A 170 6.00 14.67 6.99
N TYR A 171 6.59 15.34 6.01
CA TYR A 171 6.47 15.01 4.60
C TYR A 171 7.84 14.65 4.03
N ALA A 172 7.84 13.88 2.95
CA ALA A 172 9.03 13.61 2.15
C ALA A 172 8.78 14.08 0.73
N ILE A 173 9.79 14.71 0.11
CA ILE A 173 9.72 15.16 -1.28
C ILE A 173 10.75 14.36 -2.06
N TYR A 174 10.29 13.54 -3.00
CA TYR A 174 11.16 12.84 -3.93
C TYR A 174 11.23 13.64 -5.22
N HIS A 175 12.43 14.02 -5.66
CA HIS A 175 12.60 14.79 -6.90
C HIS A 175 13.67 14.22 -7.82
N VAL A 176 13.45 14.39 -9.12
CA VAL A 176 14.39 14.04 -10.20
C VAL A 176 14.53 15.30 -11.06
N GLY A 177 15.67 15.99 -10.94
CA GLY A 177 15.80 17.33 -11.51
C GLY A 177 14.75 18.27 -10.94
N ASP A 178 13.97 18.89 -11.82
CA ASP A 178 12.92 19.85 -11.47
C ASP A 178 11.54 19.19 -11.25
N ASP A 179 11.41 17.87 -11.35
CA ASP A 179 10.15 17.16 -11.17
C ASP A 179 10.08 16.54 -9.78
N ALA A 180 9.01 16.81 -9.02
CA ALA A 180 8.88 16.35 -7.63
C ALA A 180 7.52 15.72 -7.30
N ILE A 181 7.56 14.75 -6.38
CA ILE A 181 6.41 14.12 -5.73
C ILE A 181 6.60 14.21 -4.22
N CYS A 182 5.65 14.82 -3.52
CA CYS A 182 5.59 14.90 -2.07
C CYS A 182 4.62 13.84 -1.52
N ILE A 183 5.02 13.13 -0.46
CA ILE A 183 4.19 12.17 0.28
C ILE A 183 4.19 12.49 1.78
N GLY A 184 3.05 12.30 2.44
CA GLY A 184 2.94 12.46 3.89
C GLY A 184 1.49 12.65 4.35
N PRO A 185 1.22 12.82 5.65
CA PRO A 185 2.18 12.87 6.74
C PRO A 185 2.68 11.48 7.18
N GLY A 186 3.96 11.40 7.51
CA GLY A 186 4.66 10.23 8.02
C GLY A 186 4.17 9.68 9.35
N ALA A 187 4.54 8.43 9.64
CA ALA A 187 4.19 7.71 10.85
C ALA A 187 5.23 6.66 11.19
N TYR A 188 5.36 6.35 12.49
CA TYR A 188 6.34 5.37 12.97
C TYR A 188 5.83 4.56 14.16
N ALA A 189 4.86 3.68 13.92
CA ALA A 189 4.32 2.80 14.95
C ALA A 189 5.25 1.60 15.27
N HIS A 190 6.05 1.16 14.30
CA HIS A 190 7.00 0.05 14.47
C HIS A 190 8.16 0.12 13.46
N ARG A 191 9.19 -0.72 13.66
CA ARG A 191 10.41 -0.79 12.83
C ARG A 191 10.55 -2.13 12.10
N THR A 192 9.49 -2.57 11.45
CA THR A 192 9.52 -3.83 10.69
C THR A 192 9.85 -3.51 9.25
N TRP A 193 11.13 -3.66 8.87
CA TRP A 193 11.58 -3.39 7.50
C TRP A 193 10.88 -4.29 6.47
N ASN A 194 10.84 -5.59 6.77
CA ASN A 194 10.24 -6.61 5.93
C ASN A 194 9.08 -7.24 6.67
N MET A 195 7.86 -6.85 6.33
CA MET A 195 6.68 -7.49 6.89
C MET A 195 6.52 -8.88 6.29
N ARG A 196 6.03 -9.82 7.10
CA ARG A 196 5.83 -11.20 6.64
C ARG A 196 4.86 -11.18 5.44
N TRP A 197 5.31 -11.70 4.29
CA TRP A 197 4.59 -11.71 3.02
C TRP A 197 4.37 -10.36 2.35
N SER A 198 5.01 -9.27 2.83
CA SER A 198 4.98 -8.02 2.08
C SER A 198 5.79 -8.12 0.81
N GLU A 199 5.26 -7.56 -0.27
CA GLU A 199 6.00 -7.36 -1.50
C GLU A 199 7.27 -6.57 -1.27
N GLN A 200 8.30 -6.88 -2.05
CA GLN A 200 9.60 -6.23 -2.00
C GLN A 200 9.76 -5.32 -3.23
N ALA A 201 10.59 -4.29 -3.13
CA ALA A 201 10.92 -3.40 -4.24
C ALA A 201 12.44 -3.40 -4.49
N PRO A 202 13.04 -4.52 -4.94
CA PRO A 202 14.48 -4.61 -5.13
C PRO A 202 15.02 -3.63 -6.17
N ASP A 203 14.21 -3.29 -7.18
CA ASP A 203 14.57 -2.36 -8.25
C ASP A 203 14.07 -0.92 -7.98
N GLY A 204 13.35 -0.71 -6.88
CA GLY A 204 12.77 0.58 -6.49
C GLY A 204 13.50 1.21 -5.30
N PHE A 205 13.22 2.48 -5.06
CA PHE A 205 13.57 3.18 -3.83
C PHE A 205 12.33 3.29 -2.94
N ARG A 206 12.35 2.69 -1.75
CA ARG A 206 11.15 2.50 -0.94
C ARG A 206 11.10 3.45 0.26
N VAL A 207 9.96 4.12 0.43
CA VAL A 207 9.64 4.90 1.62
C VAL A 207 8.49 4.23 2.38
N LEU A 208 8.71 3.96 3.67
CA LEU A 208 7.78 3.25 4.55
C LEU A 208 7.14 4.18 5.58
N ILE A 209 5.83 4.03 5.74
CA ILE A 209 5.03 4.64 6.79
C ILE A 209 4.43 3.50 7.61
N SER A 210 4.80 3.40 8.89
CA SER A 210 4.37 2.30 9.75
C SER A 210 3.25 2.72 10.71
N LEU A 211 2.20 1.90 10.75
CA LEU A 211 0.94 2.11 11.43
C LEU A 211 0.57 0.88 12.27
N VAL A 212 -0.50 1.02 13.04
CA VAL A 212 -1.07 -0.09 13.80
C VAL A 212 -2.60 0.04 13.74
N SER A 213 -3.32 -1.07 13.53
CA SER A 213 -4.79 -1.06 13.51
C SER A 213 -5.37 -0.71 14.90
N PRO A 214 -6.59 -0.13 14.94
CA PRO A 214 -7.39 0.34 13.81
C PRO A 214 -6.76 1.56 13.12
N VAL A 215 -6.91 1.65 11.79
CA VAL A 215 -6.40 2.77 11.00
C VAL A 215 -7.56 3.50 10.34
N ASP A 216 -7.55 4.82 10.44
CA ASP A 216 -8.28 5.72 9.56
C ASP A 216 -7.41 6.95 9.33
N ARG A 217 -6.71 6.98 8.20
CA ARG A 217 -5.66 7.98 7.95
C ARG A 217 -5.60 8.35 6.48
N THR A 218 -5.45 9.64 6.22
CA THR A 218 -5.18 10.17 4.88
C THR A 218 -3.68 10.39 4.70
N MET A 219 -3.13 9.81 3.64
CA MET A 219 -1.82 10.15 3.09
C MET A 219 -2.04 11.04 1.87
N GLU A 220 -1.50 12.24 1.92
CA GLU A 220 -1.42 13.18 0.83
C GLU A 220 -0.29 12.78 -0.12
N VAL A 221 -0.58 12.81 -1.41
CA VAL A 221 0.38 12.72 -2.50
C VAL A 221 0.22 13.98 -3.33
N ARG A 222 1.27 14.79 -3.46
CA ARG A 222 1.29 16.00 -4.28
C ARG A 222 2.41 15.90 -5.30
N CYS A 223 2.28 16.58 -6.43
CA CYS A 223 3.33 16.66 -7.43
C CYS A 223 3.42 18.06 -8.03
N GLY A 224 4.62 18.45 -8.45
CA GLY A 224 4.86 19.74 -9.09
C GLY A 224 6.35 19.98 -9.33
N ALA A 225 6.68 21.22 -9.69
CA ALA A 225 8.06 21.59 -9.95
C ALA A 225 8.85 21.73 -8.63
N TRP A 226 10.02 21.12 -8.55
CA TRP A 226 10.98 21.28 -7.46
C TRP A 226 11.63 22.67 -7.51
N SER A 227 11.84 23.25 -6.34
CA SER A 227 12.64 24.47 -6.18
C SER A 227 13.71 24.25 -5.13
N ALA A 228 14.96 24.25 -5.57
CA ALA A 228 16.12 24.22 -4.68
C ALA A 228 16.20 25.46 -3.78
N ALA A 229 15.58 26.58 -4.15
CA ALA A 229 15.57 27.80 -3.33
C ALA A 229 14.66 27.68 -2.10
N THR A 230 13.60 26.88 -2.19
CA THR A 230 12.63 26.67 -1.10
C THR A 230 12.66 25.27 -0.53
N GLU A 231 13.48 24.37 -1.09
CA GLU A 231 13.51 22.93 -0.83
C GLU A 231 12.08 22.34 -0.82
N GLY A 232 11.30 22.68 -1.85
CA GLY A 232 9.88 22.39 -1.88
C GLY A 232 9.25 22.39 -3.26
N ILE A 233 7.99 21.97 -3.32
CA ILE A 233 7.18 22.01 -4.54
C ILE A 233 6.63 23.42 -4.72
N LEU A 234 6.88 24.01 -5.90
CA LEU A 234 6.27 25.26 -6.31
C LEU A 234 4.76 25.08 -6.43
N LYS A 235 4.01 25.99 -5.81
CA LYS A 235 2.56 26.06 -6.03
C LYS A 235 2.32 26.48 -7.47
N SER A 236 1.36 25.86 -8.14
CA SER A 236 0.86 26.38 -9.41
C SER A 236 0.36 27.81 -9.18
N GLU A 237 0.94 28.78 -9.88
CA GLU A 237 0.34 30.11 -10.00
C GLU A 237 -0.96 29.94 -10.80
N GLU A 238 -2.07 30.47 -10.27
CA GLU A 238 -3.37 30.56 -10.96
C GLU A 238 -3.30 31.40 -12.25
#